data_AF-A0AAN7DG74-F1
#
_entry.id   AF-A0AAN7DG74-F1
#
_cell.length_a   1.000
_cell.length_b   1.000
_cell.length_c   1.000
_cell.angle_alpha   90.00
_cell.angle_beta   90.00
_cell.angle_gamma   90.00
#
_symmetry.space_group_name_H-M   'P 1'
#
loop_
_entity.id
_entity.type
_entity.pdbx_description
1 polymer ?
#
loop_
_entity_poly.entity_id
_entity_poly.type
_entity_poly.pdbx_seq_one_letter_code
_entity_poly.pdbx_strand_id
1 'polypeptide(L)'
;MLRTLNEQYALAWLQISTITLFTLIGSLIYLLNYTSTHLNASRSRLETVCDSINTSSEQIYNAPSILLQASIHSVYTAKDNIHRNLSTAVNVIENVVVWLISLYKSTYRCLLGLAVRSILSVVTQIARPIQKVAQGVTSFLHLDESTLHTAGWTESLNTTQHKIEAWFKDDNAVIRSWVDTPFNALQGQLNATFDAWQPPLMTNITTAVTTAKFQQQPCQSDQLLSAINHVEHELTYFIYITLGALVGLVVVFTIVNLVAIRCRHHQVAQARSLFLSLYQTDKNAAIQDLLDRYIWTTFTIVLPWQKRKQRLHQLFHFMSHPIVVYCLVVGVAGVCMTYGLAWLIESKSQQVYAEFVTKLQAWTVNATAEWTSTASHQFASINGWLNETESDLNSHAFGIIKSSALTINDTLSNVVEQIHTLIQTVLGGTLLETPAKELTQCLLLTKIENIEQGLTWIAGHSYVRLTRIDVPQFDALLMGPAMQNSIQQHINMDDSLFITEQLNSLTSFFGMLLYLWCISLCIGIGFQIKYYFFVDRQHVLV
;
A
#
# COMPACT_ATOMS: atom_id res chain seq x y z
N MET A 1 -14.81 -64.85 43.48
CA MET A 1 -16.26 -64.54 43.52
C MET A 1 -16.81 -64.66 42.11
N LEU A 2 -17.61 -65.69 41.82
CA LEU A 2 -18.34 -65.77 40.56
C LEU A 2 -19.50 -64.78 40.61
N ARG A 3 -19.36 -63.69 39.85
CA ARG A 3 -20.41 -62.68 39.66
C ARG A 3 -21.66 -63.36 39.10
N THR A 4 -22.85 -63.05 39.65
CA THR A 4 -24.10 -63.69 39.20
C THR A 4 -24.36 -63.37 37.72
N LEU A 5 -25.03 -64.28 37.00
CA LEU A 5 -25.26 -64.12 35.55
C LEU A 5 -26.01 -62.81 35.23
N ASN A 6 -26.95 -62.43 36.09
CA ASN A 6 -27.70 -61.18 35.98
C ASN A 6 -26.79 -59.94 36.10
N GLU A 7 -25.80 -59.96 37.00
CA GLU A 7 -24.82 -58.87 37.10
C GLU A 7 -23.93 -58.76 35.86
N GLN A 8 -23.58 -59.88 35.23
CA GLN A 8 -22.76 -59.87 34.00
C GLN A 8 -23.53 -59.31 32.80
N TYR A 9 -24.83 -59.64 32.67
CA TYR A 9 -25.68 -59.05 31.63
C TYR A 9 -25.94 -57.56 31.88
N ALA A 10 -26.18 -57.16 33.13
CA ALA A 10 -26.40 -55.75 33.48
C ALA A 10 -25.18 -54.85 33.20
N LEU A 11 -23.97 -55.42 33.26
CA LEU A 11 -22.70 -54.72 33.02
C LEU A 11 -22.11 -54.99 31.62
N ALA A 12 -22.82 -55.73 30.75
CA ALA A 12 -22.31 -56.08 29.43
C ALA A 12 -22.04 -54.86 28.54
N TRP A 13 -22.72 -53.74 28.81
CA TRP A 13 -22.51 -52.47 28.11
C TRP A 13 -21.31 -51.68 28.63
N LEU A 14 -20.80 -52.00 29.82
CA LEU A 14 -19.64 -51.35 30.45
C LEU A 14 -18.34 -52.09 30.12
N GLN A 15 -18.23 -52.62 28.90
CA GLN A 15 -17.02 -53.25 28.39
C GLN A 15 -15.94 -52.18 28.17
N ILE A 16 -14.67 -52.53 28.36
CA ILE A 16 -13.55 -51.60 28.14
C ILE A 16 -13.59 -50.93 26.75
N SER A 17 -14.00 -51.66 25.70
CA SER A 17 -14.10 -51.15 24.32
C SER A 17 -15.27 -50.19 24.10
N THR A 18 -16.32 -50.25 24.92
CA THR A 18 -17.43 -49.29 24.82
C THR A 18 -17.09 -47.99 25.55
N ILE A 19 -16.32 -48.05 26.64
CA ILE A 19 -15.82 -46.86 27.35
C ILE A 19 -14.98 -45.98 26.41
N THR A 20 -14.09 -46.57 25.59
CA THR A 20 -13.30 -45.81 24.61
C THR A 20 -14.16 -45.13 23.54
N LEU A 21 -15.27 -45.77 23.15
CA LEU A 21 -16.21 -45.18 22.18
C LEU A 21 -17.02 -44.05 22.83
N PHE A 22 -17.41 -44.18 24.11
CA PHE A 22 -18.10 -43.12 24.83
C PHE A 22 -17.23 -41.87 25.02
N THR A 23 -15.92 -42.01 25.26
CA THR A 23 -15.02 -40.84 25.35
C THR A 23 -14.86 -40.15 23.99
N LEU A 24 -14.82 -40.90 22.89
CA LEU A 24 -14.83 -40.34 21.53
C LEU A 24 -16.15 -39.63 21.21
N ILE A 25 -17.29 -40.23 21.56
CA ILE A 25 -18.62 -39.63 21.43
C ILE A 25 -18.69 -38.30 22.20
N GLY A 26 -18.21 -38.28 23.45
CA GLY A 26 -18.15 -37.05 24.26
C GLY A 26 -17.28 -35.98 23.62
N SER A 27 -16.14 -36.36 23.03
CA SER A 27 -15.26 -35.43 22.29
C SER A 27 -15.93 -34.85 21.04
N LEU A 28 -16.69 -35.66 20.28
CA LEU A 28 -17.44 -35.16 19.11
C LEU A 28 -18.58 -34.22 19.50
N ILE A 29 -19.29 -34.49 20.60
CA ILE A 29 -20.34 -33.60 21.11
C ILE A 29 -19.75 -32.25 21.54
N TYR A 30 -18.60 -32.28 22.20
CA TYR A 30 -17.87 -31.05 22.53
C TYR A 30 -17.48 -30.29 21.26
N LEU A 31 -16.98 -30.99 20.24
CA LEU A 31 -16.62 -30.40 18.95
C LEU A 31 -17.82 -29.73 18.26
N LEU A 32 -19.02 -30.34 18.30
CA LEU A 32 -20.26 -29.75 17.76
C LEU A 32 -20.59 -28.39 18.40
N ASN A 33 -20.56 -28.34 19.74
CA ASN A 33 -20.85 -27.11 20.48
C ASN A 33 -19.78 -26.03 20.25
N TYR A 34 -18.52 -26.46 20.09
CA TYR A 34 -17.41 -25.57 19.80
C TYR A 34 -17.54 -24.94 18.40
N THR A 35 -17.79 -25.74 17.37
CA THR A 35 -17.97 -25.29 15.99
C THR A 35 -19.09 -24.26 15.90
N SER A 36 -20.25 -24.52 16.51
CA SER A 36 -21.38 -23.56 16.47
C SER A 36 -21.03 -22.23 17.15
N THR A 37 -20.29 -22.26 18.26
CA THR A 37 -19.85 -21.06 18.98
C THR A 37 -18.85 -20.24 18.14
N HIS A 38 -17.87 -20.90 17.52
CA HIS A 38 -16.87 -20.23 16.67
C HIS A 38 -17.44 -19.66 15.37
N LEU A 39 -18.40 -20.37 14.76
CA LEU A 39 -19.08 -19.87 13.57
C LEU A 39 -20.02 -18.70 13.91
N ASN A 40 -20.64 -18.69 15.10
CA ASN A 40 -21.35 -17.52 15.60
C ASN A 40 -20.42 -16.32 15.83
N ALA A 41 -19.23 -16.53 16.39
CA ALA A 41 -18.23 -15.47 16.50
C ALA A 41 -17.79 -14.95 15.12
N SER A 42 -17.66 -15.84 14.13
CA SER A 42 -17.32 -15.46 12.76
C SER A 42 -18.42 -14.62 12.08
N ARG A 43 -19.71 -14.91 12.35
CA ARG A 43 -20.83 -14.06 11.92
C ARG A 43 -20.74 -12.66 12.50
N SER A 44 -20.40 -12.53 13.79
CA SER A 44 -20.21 -11.21 14.41
C SER A 44 -18.99 -10.46 13.84
N ARG A 45 -17.87 -11.17 13.57
CA ARG A 45 -16.70 -10.59 12.90
C ARG A 45 -17.06 -10.09 11.49
N LEU A 46 -17.94 -10.79 10.78
CA LEU A 46 -18.43 -10.36 9.47
C LEU A 46 -19.16 -9.02 9.54
N GLU A 47 -20.01 -8.79 10.55
CA GLU A 47 -20.69 -7.50 10.74
C GLU A 47 -19.67 -6.37 10.98
N THR A 48 -18.67 -6.62 11.83
CA THR A 48 -17.60 -5.64 12.10
C THR A 48 -16.77 -5.33 10.86
N VAL A 49 -16.45 -6.36 10.06
CA VAL A 49 -15.76 -6.18 8.78
C VAL A 49 -16.63 -5.36 7.82
N CYS A 50 -17.93 -5.62 7.76
CA CYS A 50 -18.83 -4.82 6.95
C CYS A 50 -18.91 -3.36 7.36
N ASP A 51 -18.94 -3.06 8.66
CA ASP A 51 -18.88 -1.69 9.15
C ASP A 51 -17.55 -1.01 8.78
N SER A 52 -16.43 -1.75 8.89
CA SER A 52 -15.12 -1.26 8.47
C SER A 52 -15.04 -1.02 6.95
N ILE A 53 -15.66 -1.88 6.14
CA ILE A 53 -15.73 -1.71 4.69
C ILE A 53 -16.59 -0.49 4.35
N ASN A 54 -17.76 -0.34 5.01
CA ASN A 54 -18.65 0.78 4.79
C ASN A 54 -17.96 2.11 5.09
N THR A 55 -17.37 2.24 6.28
CA THR A 55 -16.63 3.44 6.70
C THR A 55 -15.43 3.75 5.80
N SER A 56 -14.65 2.74 5.42
CA SER A 56 -13.50 2.93 4.51
C SER A 56 -13.95 3.35 3.11
N SER A 57 -15.01 2.72 2.60
CA SER A 57 -15.56 3.03 1.28
C SER A 57 -16.13 4.45 1.21
N GLU A 58 -16.77 4.94 2.29
CA GLU A 58 -17.25 6.33 2.36
C GLU A 58 -16.10 7.34 2.26
N GLN A 59 -14.99 7.09 2.95
CA GLN A 59 -13.81 7.96 2.87
C GLN A 59 -13.23 7.97 1.46
N ILE A 60 -13.16 6.80 0.82
CA ILE A 60 -12.58 6.65 -0.51
C ILE A 60 -13.47 7.28 -1.58
N TYR A 61 -14.78 7.09 -1.46
CA TYR A 61 -15.76 7.64 -2.37
C TYR A 61 -15.80 9.18 -2.31
N ASN A 62 -15.64 9.75 -1.11
CA ASN A 62 -15.62 11.20 -0.91
C ASN A 62 -14.25 11.85 -1.17
N ALA A 63 -13.16 11.08 -1.22
CA ALA A 63 -11.82 11.64 -1.40
C ALA A 63 -11.67 12.45 -2.71
N PRO A 64 -12.15 11.98 -3.89
CA PRO A 64 -12.04 12.77 -5.12
C PRO A 64 -12.77 14.11 -5.06
N SER A 65 -13.97 14.17 -4.48
CA SER A 65 -14.74 15.41 -4.41
C SER A 65 -14.10 16.43 -3.46
N ILE A 66 -13.58 15.97 -2.31
CA ILE A 66 -12.83 16.81 -1.37
C ILE A 66 -11.54 17.33 -2.01
N LEU A 67 -10.77 16.46 -2.66
CA LEU A 67 -9.52 16.82 -3.33
C LEU A 67 -9.77 17.76 -4.51
N LEU A 68 -10.88 17.58 -5.23
CA LEU A 68 -11.30 18.50 -6.26
C LEU A 68 -11.55 19.90 -5.68
N GLN A 69 -12.37 20.00 -4.63
CA GLN A 69 -12.69 21.29 -4.02
C GLN A 69 -11.42 21.99 -3.51
N ALA A 70 -10.51 21.25 -2.90
CA ALA A 70 -9.19 21.75 -2.50
C ALA A 70 -8.36 22.22 -3.71
N SER A 71 -8.38 21.47 -4.82
CA SER A 71 -7.67 21.83 -6.05
C SER A 71 -8.22 23.10 -6.69
N ILE A 72 -9.55 23.23 -6.78
CA ILE A 72 -10.22 24.45 -7.28
C ILE A 72 -9.83 25.65 -6.41
N HIS A 73 -9.94 25.52 -5.08
CA HIS A 73 -9.57 26.60 -4.17
C HIS A 73 -8.08 26.98 -4.27
N SER A 74 -7.20 25.98 -4.43
CA SER A 74 -5.78 26.20 -4.65
C SER A 74 -5.50 26.93 -5.96
N VAL A 75 -6.18 26.59 -7.06
CA VAL A 75 -6.06 27.28 -8.35
C VAL A 75 -6.48 28.74 -8.24
N TYR A 76 -7.63 29.04 -7.61
CA TYR A 76 -8.05 30.43 -7.38
C TYR A 76 -7.06 31.21 -6.52
N THR A 77 -6.60 30.60 -5.42
CA THR A 77 -5.63 31.24 -4.53
C THR A 77 -4.29 31.48 -5.23
N ALA A 78 -3.84 30.54 -6.08
CA ALA A 78 -2.63 30.68 -6.88
C ALA A 78 -2.79 31.80 -7.91
N LYS A 79 -3.92 31.85 -8.62
CA LYS A 79 -4.27 32.92 -9.56
C LYS A 79 -4.16 34.29 -8.89
N ASP A 80 -4.82 34.49 -7.76
CA ASP A 80 -4.85 35.79 -7.07
C ASP A 80 -3.45 36.21 -6.58
N ASN A 81 -2.68 35.27 -6.06
CA ASN A 81 -1.31 35.52 -5.63
C ASN A 81 -0.38 35.86 -6.81
N ILE A 82 -0.50 35.13 -7.93
CA ILE A 82 0.26 35.39 -9.16
C ILE A 82 -0.10 36.77 -9.71
N HIS A 83 -1.40 37.08 -9.81
CA HIS A 83 -1.88 38.37 -10.31
C HIS A 83 -1.31 39.53 -9.49
N ARG A 84 -1.41 39.46 -8.15
CA ARG A 84 -0.87 40.50 -7.26
C ARG A 84 0.65 40.64 -7.39
N ASN A 85 1.37 39.53 -7.40
CA ASN A 85 2.83 39.54 -7.48
C ASN A 85 3.32 40.08 -8.82
N LEU A 86 2.69 39.67 -9.92
CA LEU A 86 3.06 40.09 -11.26
C LEU A 86 2.71 41.57 -11.51
N SER A 87 1.53 42.02 -11.06
CA SER A 87 1.16 43.44 -11.11
C SER A 87 2.14 44.30 -10.31
N THR A 88 2.54 43.83 -9.12
CA THR A 88 3.57 44.50 -8.31
C THR A 88 4.93 44.50 -9.02
N ALA A 89 5.33 43.38 -9.63
CA ALA A 89 6.58 43.27 -10.35
C ALA A 89 6.63 44.21 -11.57
N VAL A 90 5.55 44.32 -12.34
CA VAL A 90 5.43 45.26 -13.47
C VAL A 90 5.63 46.70 -13.00
N ASN A 91 4.95 47.10 -11.92
CA ASN A 91 5.11 48.43 -11.33
C ASN A 91 6.54 48.69 -10.80
N VAL A 92 7.17 47.69 -10.17
CA VAL A 92 8.58 47.82 -9.74
C VAL A 92 9.50 47.99 -10.94
N ILE A 93 9.31 47.20 -12.01
CA ILE A 93 10.12 47.28 -13.22
C ILE A 93 9.94 48.63 -13.90
N GLU A 94 8.72 49.14 -14.03
CA GLU A 94 8.43 50.46 -14.58
C GLU A 94 9.26 51.55 -13.88
N ASN A 95 9.19 51.59 -12.55
CA ASN A 95 9.94 52.56 -11.74
C ASN A 95 11.47 52.37 -11.86
N VAL A 96 11.95 51.13 -11.92
CA VAL A 96 13.38 50.83 -12.11
C VAL A 96 13.86 51.29 -13.49
N VAL A 97 13.06 51.08 -14.54
CA VAL A 97 13.38 51.53 -15.91
C VAL A 97 13.43 53.04 -15.99
N VAL A 98 12.46 53.76 -15.40
CA VAL A 98 12.47 55.23 -15.33
C VAL A 98 13.70 55.74 -14.57
N TRP A 99 14.05 55.11 -13.45
CA TRP A 99 15.27 55.43 -12.70
C TRP A 99 16.53 55.18 -13.52
N LEU A 100 16.62 54.05 -14.22
CA LEU A 100 17.77 53.66 -15.03
C LEU A 100 17.99 54.65 -16.19
N ILE A 101 16.93 55.01 -16.91
CA ILE A 101 17.00 55.99 -18.00
C ILE A 101 17.44 57.36 -17.46
N SER A 102 16.92 57.77 -16.30
CA SER A 102 17.32 59.02 -15.65
C SER A 102 18.80 59.02 -15.24
N LEU A 103 19.30 57.89 -14.75
CA LEU A 103 20.71 57.70 -14.41
C LEU A 103 21.59 57.84 -15.66
N TYR A 104 21.28 57.09 -16.73
CA TYR A 104 22.05 57.17 -17.98
C TYR A 104 22.03 58.57 -18.56
N LYS A 105 20.87 59.24 -18.61
CA LYS A 105 20.74 60.61 -19.11
C LYS A 105 21.68 61.57 -18.37
N SER A 106 21.72 61.50 -17.04
CA SER A 106 22.61 62.32 -16.22
C SER A 106 24.09 62.06 -16.53
N THR A 107 24.47 60.78 -16.63
CA THR A 107 25.84 60.37 -16.96
C THR A 107 26.25 60.82 -18.37
N TYR A 108 25.39 60.64 -19.38
CA TYR A 108 25.68 61.07 -20.76
C TYR A 108 25.81 62.58 -20.88
N ARG A 109 24.93 63.34 -20.21
CA ARG A 109 25.04 64.80 -20.16
C ARG A 109 26.39 65.23 -19.59
N CYS A 110 26.86 64.55 -18.54
CA CYS A 110 28.16 64.84 -17.93
C CYS A 110 29.33 64.48 -18.85
N LEU A 111 29.32 63.29 -19.47
CA LEU A 111 30.38 62.81 -20.36
C LEU A 111 30.49 63.63 -21.65
N LEU A 112 29.37 63.90 -22.33
CA LEU A 112 29.36 64.77 -23.51
C LEU A 112 29.73 66.21 -23.16
N GLY A 113 29.25 66.71 -22.02
CA GLY A 113 29.63 68.02 -21.50
C GLY A 113 31.13 68.14 -21.25
N LEU A 114 31.75 67.11 -20.66
CA LEU A 114 33.20 67.04 -20.44
C LEU A 114 33.95 66.96 -21.78
N ALA A 115 33.51 66.13 -22.72
CA ALA A 115 34.14 65.99 -24.02
C ALA A 115 34.13 67.31 -24.82
N VAL A 116 32.97 67.97 -24.93
CA VAL A 116 32.82 69.24 -25.65
C VAL A 116 33.61 70.37 -24.97
N ARG A 117 33.57 70.46 -23.63
CA ARG A 117 34.33 71.47 -22.89
C ARG A 117 35.85 71.25 -22.98
N SER A 118 36.30 69.99 -22.96
CA SER A 118 37.71 69.66 -23.17
C SER A 118 38.17 70.06 -24.57
N ILE A 119 37.38 69.74 -25.61
CA ILE A 119 37.68 70.15 -26.99
C ILE A 119 37.68 71.67 -27.11
N LEU A 120 36.69 72.37 -26.54
CA LEU A 120 36.62 73.84 -26.55
C LEU A 120 37.82 74.47 -25.84
N SER A 121 38.28 73.92 -24.71
CA SER A 121 39.46 74.40 -24.00
C SER A 121 40.73 74.26 -24.85
N VAL A 122 40.92 73.10 -25.50
CA VAL A 122 42.06 72.85 -26.37
C VAL A 122 42.02 73.74 -27.62
N VAL A 123 40.86 73.82 -28.29
CA VAL A 123 40.68 74.64 -29.49
C VAL A 123 40.86 76.12 -29.19
N THR A 124 40.32 76.64 -28.08
CA THR A 124 40.53 78.05 -27.70
C THR A 124 41.97 78.37 -27.32
N GLN A 125 42.70 77.42 -26.74
CA GLN A 125 44.13 77.59 -26.47
C GLN A 125 45.00 77.59 -27.73
N ILE A 126 44.64 76.82 -28.77
CA ILE A 126 45.35 76.75 -30.05
C ILE A 126 44.92 77.89 -31.00
N ALA A 127 43.65 78.27 -30.98
CA ALA A 127 43.09 79.32 -31.84
C ALA A 127 43.58 80.73 -31.46
N ARG A 128 43.80 81.00 -30.17
CA ARG A 128 44.30 82.32 -29.70
C ARG A 128 45.68 82.69 -30.31
N PRO A 129 46.70 81.80 -30.32
CA PRO A 129 47.94 82.03 -31.04
C PRO A 129 47.73 82.21 -32.55
N ILE A 130 46.88 81.38 -33.18
CA ILE A 130 46.64 81.42 -34.63
C ILE A 130 45.93 82.71 -35.04
N GLN A 131 44.98 83.23 -34.25
CA GLN A 131 44.35 84.54 -34.48
C GLN A 131 45.36 85.69 -34.36
N LYS A 132 46.28 85.64 -33.40
CA LYS A 132 47.35 86.64 -33.27
C LYS A 132 48.33 86.59 -34.46
N VAL A 133 48.67 85.39 -34.92
CA VAL A 133 49.52 85.21 -36.12
C VAL A 133 48.77 85.63 -37.37
N ALA A 134 47.49 85.29 -37.51
CA ALA A 134 46.66 85.70 -38.64
C ALA A 134 46.51 87.24 -38.71
N GLN A 135 46.21 87.90 -37.58
CA GLN A 135 46.18 89.38 -37.50
C GLN A 135 47.55 90.00 -37.78
N GLY A 136 48.64 89.34 -37.35
CA GLY A 136 50.02 89.75 -37.63
C GLY A 136 50.45 89.52 -39.09
N VAL A 137 49.85 88.56 -39.79
CA VAL A 137 50.18 88.21 -41.20
C VAL A 137 49.29 88.96 -42.19
N THR A 138 48.01 89.20 -41.89
CA THR A 138 47.11 90.02 -42.74
C THR A 138 47.52 91.49 -42.75
N SER A 139 47.99 92.01 -41.61
CA SER A 139 48.59 93.35 -41.52
C SER A 139 49.92 93.46 -42.26
N PHE A 140 50.63 92.34 -42.48
CA PHE A 140 51.94 92.32 -43.15
C PHE A 140 51.86 92.02 -44.65
N LEU A 141 50.83 91.29 -45.12
CA LEU A 141 50.78 90.78 -46.50
C LEU A 141 49.56 91.23 -47.34
N HIS A 142 48.62 92.03 -46.82
CA HIS A 142 47.41 92.44 -47.56
C HIS A 142 46.74 91.28 -48.33
N LEU A 143 46.63 90.12 -47.68
CA LEU A 143 45.92 88.99 -48.25
C LEU A 143 44.43 89.14 -47.97
N ASP A 144 43.64 88.89 -49.01
CA ASP A 144 42.18 88.85 -48.95
C ASP A 144 41.72 87.78 -47.93
N GLU A 145 40.68 88.10 -47.18
CA GLU A 145 40.23 87.46 -45.93
C GLU A 145 39.68 86.03 -46.14
N SER A 146 39.68 85.54 -47.38
CA SER A 146 39.05 84.28 -47.78
C SER A 146 39.90 83.02 -47.64
N THR A 147 41.17 83.09 -47.23
CA THR A 147 42.06 81.89 -47.17
C THR A 147 42.30 81.29 -45.78
N LEU A 148 41.61 81.75 -44.72
CA LEU A 148 41.78 81.19 -43.37
C LEU A 148 40.50 80.52 -42.84
N HIS A 149 40.24 79.28 -43.27
CA HIS A 149 39.09 78.45 -42.85
C HIS A 149 39.09 77.99 -41.37
N THR A 150 39.77 78.70 -40.47
CA THR A 150 39.84 78.34 -39.03
C THR A 150 38.93 79.20 -38.13
N ALA A 151 38.08 80.07 -38.68
CA ALA A 151 37.31 81.02 -37.87
C ALA A 151 35.89 80.55 -37.41
N GLY A 152 35.36 79.44 -37.91
CA GLY A 152 33.99 79.00 -37.57
C GLY A 152 33.85 77.98 -36.43
N TRP A 153 34.97 77.40 -35.97
CA TRP A 153 34.92 76.21 -35.10
C TRP A 153 34.42 76.52 -33.69
N THR A 154 34.76 77.67 -33.12
CA THR A 154 34.30 78.09 -31.79
C THR A 154 32.78 78.33 -31.77
N GLU A 155 32.26 79.01 -32.79
CA GLU A 155 30.81 79.26 -32.97
C GLU A 155 30.06 77.94 -33.17
N SER A 156 30.61 77.06 -34.01
CA SER A 156 30.03 75.73 -34.27
C SER A 156 30.05 74.85 -33.03
N LEU A 157 31.13 74.84 -32.25
CA LEU A 157 31.24 74.05 -31.02
C LEU A 157 30.32 74.58 -29.91
N ASN A 158 30.18 75.90 -29.79
CA ASN A 158 29.24 76.51 -28.85
C ASN A 158 27.79 76.25 -29.26
N THR A 159 27.49 76.32 -30.56
CA THR A 159 26.18 75.94 -31.10
C THR A 159 25.88 74.45 -30.88
N THR A 160 26.86 73.58 -31.06
CA THR A 160 26.74 72.14 -30.77
C THR A 160 26.53 71.92 -29.26
N GLN A 161 27.22 72.64 -28.38
CA GLN A 161 26.99 72.56 -26.94
C GLN A 161 25.57 72.99 -26.57
N HIS A 162 25.06 74.09 -27.12
CA HIS A 162 23.69 74.53 -26.89
C HIS A 162 22.65 73.55 -27.45
N LYS A 163 22.89 72.94 -28.60
CA LYS A 163 22.03 71.90 -29.16
C LYS A 163 22.02 70.64 -28.29
N ILE A 164 23.17 70.23 -27.75
CA ILE A 164 23.26 69.11 -26.80
C ILE A 164 22.50 69.44 -25.51
N GLU A 165 22.69 70.63 -24.94
CA GLU A 165 21.99 71.06 -23.72
C GLU A 165 20.47 71.22 -23.93
N ALA A 166 20.04 71.67 -25.11
CA ALA A 166 18.63 71.77 -25.49
C ALA A 166 18.00 70.38 -25.64
N TRP A 167 18.68 69.45 -26.31
CA TRP A 167 18.25 68.05 -26.46
C TRP A 167 17.97 67.40 -25.09
N PHE A 168 18.88 67.55 -24.13
CA PHE A 168 18.68 66.98 -22.80
C PHE A 168 17.58 67.67 -21.95
N LYS A 169 17.07 68.85 -22.32
CA LYS A 169 16.12 69.61 -21.50
C LYS A 169 14.65 69.29 -21.82
N ASP A 170 14.31 69.00 -23.07
CA ASP A 170 12.92 68.75 -23.51
C ASP A 170 12.47 67.29 -23.33
N ASP A 171 13.43 66.35 -23.28
CA ASP A 171 13.13 64.91 -23.36
C ASP A 171 12.58 64.25 -22.08
N ASN A 172 12.47 64.95 -20.95
CA ASN A 172 11.95 64.32 -19.71
C ASN A 172 10.47 63.93 -19.81
N ALA A 173 9.66 64.69 -20.56
CA ALA A 173 8.24 64.40 -20.77
C ALA A 173 8.05 63.30 -21.82
N VAL A 174 8.88 63.31 -22.87
CA VAL A 174 8.86 62.33 -23.96
C VAL A 174 9.30 60.95 -23.45
N ILE A 175 10.39 60.87 -22.69
CA ILE A 175 10.88 59.61 -22.12
C ILE A 175 9.85 58.97 -21.20
N ARG A 176 9.21 59.75 -20.33
CA ARG A 176 8.12 59.25 -19.47
C ARG A 176 6.95 58.75 -20.31
N SER A 177 6.53 59.49 -21.33
CA SER A 177 5.49 59.02 -22.25
C SER A 177 5.84 57.70 -22.95
N TRP A 178 7.11 57.46 -23.28
CA TRP A 178 7.55 56.25 -24.01
C TRP A 178 7.69 55.03 -23.10
N VAL A 179 7.90 55.24 -21.80
CA VAL A 179 7.98 54.16 -20.80
C VAL A 179 6.61 53.93 -20.18
N ASP A 180 5.94 54.97 -19.71
CA ASP A 180 4.69 54.84 -18.96
C ASP A 180 3.58 54.22 -19.84
N THR A 181 3.51 54.56 -21.14
CA THR A 181 2.44 54.06 -22.03
C THR A 181 2.45 52.52 -22.20
N PRO A 182 3.56 51.88 -22.61
CA PRO A 182 3.59 50.42 -22.72
C PRO A 182 3.46 49.72 -21.37
N PHE A 183 4.05 50.22 -20.29
CA PHE A 183 3.93 49.60 -18.96
C PHE A 183 2.50 49.70 -18.38
N ASN A 184 1.83 50.84 -18.54
CA ASN A 184 0.42 50.98 -18.14
C ASN A 184 -0.53 50.14 -19.02
N ALA A 185 -0.27 50.03 -20.33
CA ALA A 185 -1.01 49.14 -21.21
C ALA A 185 -0.84 47.67 -20.80
N LEU A 186 0.37 47.28 -20.41
CA LEU A 186 0.65 45.95 -19.88
C LEU A 186 -0.08 45.68 -18.58
N GLN A 187 -0.04 46.62 -17.65
CA GLN A 187 -0.74 46.49 -16.38
C GLN A 187 -2.26 46.38 -16.58
N GLY A 188 -2.83 47.15 -17.51
CA GLY A 188 -4.23 47.08 -17.88
C GLY A 188 -4.62 45.73 -18.49
N GLN A 189 -3.84 45.23 -19.45
CA GLN A 189 -4.06 43.91 -20.06
C GLN A 189 -3.91 42.78 -19.04
N LEU A 190 -2.90 42.88 -18.18
CA LEU A 190 -2.66 41.89 -17.13
C LEU A 190 -3.84 41.83 -16.15
N ASN A 191 -4.31 42.98 -15.66
CA ASN A 191 -5.47 43.03 -14.77
C ASN A 191 -6.73 42.51 -15.45
N ALA A 192 -7.03 42.96 -16.67
CA ALA A 192 -8.22 42.52 -17.39
C ALA A 192 -8.23 40.99 -17.61
N THR A 193 -7.09 40.40 -17.93
CA THR A 193 -7.00 38.97 -18.23
C THR A 193 -7.03 38.12 -16.98
N PHE A 194 -6.29 38.47 -15.95
CA PHE A 194 -6.39 37.72 -14.69
C PHE A 194 -7.77 37.90 -14.06
N ASP A 195 -8.37 39.08 -14.05
CA ASP A 195 -9.72 39.27 -13.48
C ASP A 195 -10.80 38.47 -14.23
N ALA A 196 -10.74 38.46 -15.57
CA ALA A 196 -11.70 37.73 -16.41
C ALA A 196 -11.46 36.21 -16.44
N TRP A 197 -10.24 35.76 -16.15
CA TRP A 197 -9.89 34.34 -16.23
C TRP A 197 -10.60 33.52 -15.15
N GLN A 198 -11.25 32.45 -15.58
CA GLN A 198 -11.85 31.44 -14.73
C GLN A 198 -11.34 30.06 -15.18
N PRO A 199 -11.08 29.13 -14.25
CA PRO A 199 -10.73 27.78 -14.65
C PRO A 199 -11.86 27.16 -15.48
N PRO A 200 -11.52 26.28 -16.43
CA PRO A 200 -12.51 25.62 -17.26
C PRO A 200 -13.56 24.91 -16.40
N LEU A 201 -14.83 24.97 -16.83
CA LEU A 201 -15.91 24.29 -16.13
C LEU A 201 -15.70 22.78 -16.22
N MET A 202 -15.65 22.15 -15.05
CA MET A 202 -15.63 20.70 -14.94
C MET A 202 -17.02 20.14 -15.28
N THR A 203 -17.28 19.83 -16.55
CA THR A 203 -18.58 19.29 -16.97
C THR A 203 -18.75 17.80 -16.65
N ASN A 204 -17.63 17.09 -16.41
CA ASN A 204 -17.60 15.62 -16.34
C ASN A 204 -17.27 15.04 -14.95
N ILE A 205 -17.24 15.85 -13.90
CA ILE A 205 -17.41 15.31 -12.55
C ILE A 205 -18.88 15.42 -12.30
N THR A 206 -19.56 14.29 -12.43
CA THR A 206 -20.90 14.08 -11.93
C THR A 206 -21.00 14.69 -10.53
N THR A 207 -21.51 15.92 -10.44
CA THR A 207 -22.27 16.41 -9.30
C THR A 207 -23.45 15.48 -9.00
N ALA A 208 -23.76 14.57 -9.92
CA ALA A 208 -24.42 13.30 -9.70
C ALA A 208 -23.60 12.26 -8.89
N VAL A 209 -22.85 12.69 -7.87
CA VAL A 209 -22.97 12.03 -6.56
C VAL A 209 -24.37 12.39 -6.04
N THR A 210 -25.40 11.97 -6.77
CA THR A 210 -26.75 11.96 -6.25
C THR A 210 -26.68 11.00 -5.08
N THR A 211 -26.90 11.56 -3.91
CA THR A 211 -27.45 10.97 -2.67
C THR A 211 -28.14 9.60 -2.81
N ALA A 212 -28.72 9.25 -3.97
CA ALA A 212 -29.23 7.92 -4.31
C ALA A 212 -28.20 6.76 -4.23
N LYS A 213 -26.92 6.94 -4.62
CA LYS A 213 -25.90 5.86 -4.48
C LYS A 213 -25.28 5.78 -3.08
N PHE A 214 -25.40 6.84 -2.28
CA PHE A 214 -24.98 6.86 -0.87
C PHE A 214 -25.83 5.94 0.03
N GLN A 215 -27.01 5.54 -0.44
CA GLN A 215 -27.95 4.72 0.32
C GLN A 215 -27.76 3.21 0.11
N GLN A 216 -26.87 2.80 -0.80
CA GLN A 216 -26.60 1.40 -1.03
C GLN A 216 -25.36 1.02 -0.21
N GLN A 217 -25.59 0.33 0.91
CA GLN A 217 -24.52 -0.24 1.74
C GLN A 217 -23.56 -1.03 0.82
N PRO A 218 -22.29 -0.62 0.67
CA PRO A 218 -21.32 -1.24 -0.22
C PRO A 218 -20.92 -2.64 0.26
N CYS A 219 -21.17 -2.96 1.54
CA CYS A 219 -21.04 -4.31 2.07
C CYS A 219 -22.34 -5.11 1.88
N GLN A 220 -22.33 -6.05 0.95
CA GLN A 220 -23.35 -7.10 0.84
C GLN A 220 -22.87 -8.34 1.58
N SER A 221 -23.28 -8.51 2.85
CA SER A 221 -22.83 -9.62 3.70
C SER A 221 -23.53 -10.95 3.41
N ASP A 222 -24.62 -10.94 2.64
CA ASP A 222 -25.48 -12.10 2.35
C ASP A 222 -24.72 -13.26 1.70
N GLN A 223 -23.91 -12.97 0.68
CA GLN A 223 -23.11 -13.99 0.00
C GLN A 223 -22.12 -14.65 0.96
N LEU A 224 -21.43 -13.85 1.78
CA LEU A 224 -20.43 -14.37 2.71
C LEU A 224 -21.09 -15.08 3.91
N LEU A 225 -22.21 -14.56 4.41
CA LEU A 225 -23.01 -15.20 5.45
C LEU A 225 -23.54 -16.56 4.97
N SER A 226 -23.98 -16.66 3.71
CA SER A 226 -24.38 -17.94 3.11
C SER A 226 -23.22 -18.93 3.03
N ALA A 227 -22.00 -18.46 2.75
CA ALA A 227 -20.80 -19.29 2.75
C ALA A 227 -20.46 -19.79 4.17
N ILE A 228 -20.55 -18.95 5.20
CA ILE A 228 -20.38 -19.36 6.61
C ILE A 228 -21.43 -20.41 6.99
N ASN A 229 -22.69 -20.21 6.61
CA ASN A 229 -23.77 -21.17 6.87
C ASN A 229 -23.53 -22.50 6.15
N HIS A 230 -22.96 -22.47 4.95
CA HIS A 230 -22.58 -23.68 4.22
C HIS A 230 -21.46 -24.45 4.94
N VAL A 231 -20.44 -23.75 5.45
CA VAL A 231 -19.37 -24.34 6.28
C VAL A 231 -19.96 -25.00 7.53
N GLU A 232 -20.86 -24.31 8.24
CA GLU A 232 -21.53 -24.85 9.42
C GLU A 232 -22.28 -26.14 9.09
N HIS A 233 -23.05 -26.12 8.01
CA HIS A 233 -23.87 -27.25 7.60
C HIS A 233 -23.03 -28.47 7.25
N GLU A 234 -22.01 -28.32 6.40
CA GLU A 234 -21.14 -29.42 5.97
C GLU A 234 -20.38 -30.04 7.15
N LEU A 235 -19.82 -29.20 8.05
CA LEU A 235 -19.06 -29.70 9.20
C LEU A 235 -19.96 -30.40 10.21
N THR A 236 -21.10 -29.78 10.54
CA THR A 236 -22.08 -30.34 11.49
C THR A 236 -22.68 -31.65 10.96
N TYR A 237 -23.02 -31.70 9.68
CA TYR A 237 -23.51 -32.90 9.01
C TYR A 237 -22.49 -34.04 9.06
N PHE A 238 -21.22 -33.74 8.75
CA PHE A 238 -20.14 -34.72 8.85
C PHE A 238 -19.97 -35.24 10.28
N ILE A 239 -19.99 -34.36 11.29
CA ILE A 239 -19.88 -34.77 12.69
C ILE A 239 -21.07 -35.63 13.11
N TYR A 240 -22.31 -35.31 12.70
CA TYR A 240 -23.47 -36.16 12.99
C TYR A 240 -23.37 -37.56 12.37
N ILE A 241 -22.85 -37.67 11.14
CA ILE A 241 -22.61 -38.98 10.51
C ILE A 241 -21.58 -39.79 11.32
N THR A 242 -20.45 -39.17 11.68
CA THR A 242 -19.41 -39.86 12.47
C THR A 242 -19.91 -40.26 13.86
N LEU A 243 -20.71 -39.41 14.51
CA LEU A 243 -21.37 -39.70 15.77
C LEU A 243 -22.30 -40.92 15.63
N GLY A 244 -23.17 -40.93 14.60
CA GLY A 244 -24.06 -42.05 14.32
C GLY A 244 -23.32 -43.37 14.08
N ALA A 245 -22.20 -43.32 13.35
CA ALA A 245 -21.34 -44.49 13.12
C ALA A 245 -20.71 -45.02 14.43
N LEU A 246 -20.25 -44.14 15.32
CA LEU A 246 -19.71 -44.53 16.63
C LEU A 246 -20.79 -45.12 17.55
N VAL A 247 -21.99 -44.54 17.58
CA VAL A 247 -23.13 -45.12 18.34
C VAL A 247 -23.50 -46.50 17.79
N GLY A 248 -23.51 -46.66 16.46
CA GLY A 248 -23.70 -47.96 15.82
C GLY A 248 -22.65 -48.99 16.24
N LEU A 249 -21.37 -48.60 16.29
CA LEU A 249 -20.28 -49.45 16.80
C LEU A 249 -20.46 -49.84 18.27
N VAL A 250 -20.93 -48.92 19.13
CA VAL A 250 -21.24 -49.23 20.53
C VAL A 250 -22.33 -50.31 20.61
N VAL A 251 -23.41 -50.18 19.82
CA VAL A 251 -24.49 -51.19 19.79
C VAL A 251 -23.97 -52.53 19.29
N VAL A 252 -23.17 -52.56 18.23
CA VAL A 252 -22.57 -53.80 17.72
C VAL A 252 -21.66 -54.46 18.77
N PHE A 253 -20.78 -53.70 19.42
CA PHE A 253 -19.89 -54.27 20.45
C PHE A 253 -20.64 -54.75 21.68
N THR A 254 -21.71 -54.07 22.09
CA THR A 254 -22.55 -54.52 23.22
C THR A 254 -23.26 -55.84 22.87
N ILE A 255 -23.81 -55.97 21.66
CA ILE A 255 -24.43 -57.23 21.18
C ILE A 255 -23.40 -58.36 21.09
N VAL A 256 -22.23 -58.11 20.50
CA VAL A 256 -21.15 -59.11 20.41
C VAL A 256 -20.73 -59.57 21.81
N ASN A 257 -20.62 -58.63 22.76
CA ASN A 257 -20.27 -58.97 24.13
C ASN A 257 -21.37 -59.80 24.83
N LEU A 258 -22.64 -59.45 24.64
CA LEU A 258 -23.77 -60.23 25.15
C LEU A 258 -23.78 -61.66 24.59
N VAL A 259 -23.52 -61.83 23.29
CA VAL A 259 -23.40 -63.14 22.64
C VAL A 259 -22.18 -63.90 23.19
N ALA A 260 -21.04 -63.23 23.36
CA ALA A 260 -19.83 -63.84 23.91
C ALA A 260 -20.03 -64.32 25.36
N ILE A 261 -20.67 -63.52 26.21
CA ILE A 261 -21.03 -63.91 27.59
C ILE A 261 -21.95 -65.14 27.55
N ARG A 262 -22.97 -65.15 26.69
CA ARG A 262 -23.89 -66.27 26.54
C ARG A 262 -23.18 -67.55 26.07
N CYS A 263 -22.31 -67.45 25.07
CA CYS A 263 -21.51 -68.57 24.56
C CYS A 263 -20.56 -69.12 25.61
N ARG A 264 -19.82 -68.25 26.33
CA ARG A 264 -18.93 -68.68 27.42
C ARG A 264 -19.71 -69.37 28.52
N HIS A 265 -20.85 -68.83 28.92
CA HIS A 265 -21.67 -69.46 29.94
C HIS A 265 -22.17 -70.85 29.49
N HIS A 266 -22.61 -70.97 28.23
CA HIS A 266 -23.04 -72.25 27.68
C HIS A 266 -21.89 -73.28 27.64
N GLN A 267 -20.69 -72.87 27.23
CA GLN A 267 -19.50 -73.73 27.23
C GLN A 267 -19.14 -74.20 28.65
N VAL A 268 -19.15 -73.30 29.64
CA VAL A 268 -18.87 -73.66 31.04
C VAL A 268 -19.95 -74.59 31.60
N ALA A 269 -21.22 -74.38 31.24
CA ALA A 269 -22.31 -75.27 31.65
C ALA A 269 -22.15 -76.69 31.07
N GLN A 270 -21.80 -76.80 29.78
CA GLN A 270 -21.51 -78.09 29.13
C GLN A 270 -20.28 -78.78 29.72
N ALA A 271 -19.21 -78.03 30.02
CA ALA A 271 -18.02 -78.57 30.66
C ALA A 271 -18.31 -79.06 32.09
N ARG A 272 -19.16 -78.35 32.84
CA ARG A 272 -19.56 -78.73 34.20
C ARG A 272 -20.41 -80.01 34.21
N SER A 273 -21.34 -80.18 33.27
CA SER A 273 -22.14 -81.42 33.19
C SER A 273 -21.28 -82.63 32.83
N LEU A 274 -20.35 -82.48 31.89
CA LEU A 274 -19.36 -83.51 31.56
C LEU A 274 -18.46 -83.84 32.77
N PHE A 275 -17.98 -82.83 33.49
CA PHE A 275 -17.17 -83.03 34.70
C PHE A 275 -17.93 -83.78 35.80
N LEU A 276 -19.19 -83.42 36.07
CA LEU A 276 -20.01 -84.12 37.06
C LEU A 276 -20.25 -85.58 36.66
N SER A 277 -20.46 -85.87 35.37
CA SER A 277 -20.62 -87.25 34.89
C SER A 277 -19.35 -88.09 35.02
N LEU A 278 -18.17 -87.48 34.84
CA LEU A 278 -16.88 -88.15 34.95
C LEU A 278 -16.41 -88.28 36.41
N TYR A 279 -16.74 -87.34 37.29
CA TYR A 279 -16.43 -87.41 38.73
C TYR A 279 -17.06 -88.62 39.42
N GLN A 280 -18.21 -89.08 38.93
CA GLN A 280 -18.90 -90.28 39.42
C GLN A 280 -18.19 -91.59 39.01
N THR A 281 -17.25 -91.53 38.07
CA THR A 281 -16.58 -92.71 37.49
C THR A 281 -15.08 -92.63 37.80
N ASP A 282 -14.68 -93.26 38.90
CA ASP A 282 -13.37 -93.15 39.54
C ASP A 282 -12.16 -93.35 38.59
N LYS A 283 -11.28 -92.34 38.52
CA LYS A 283 -9.81 -92.43 38.32
C LYS A 283 -9.14 -91.06 38.53
N ASN A 284 -8.41 -90.91 39.63
CA ASN A 284 -7.73 -89.67 40.06
C ASN A 284 -6.82 -88.98 39.02
N ALA A 285 -6.17 -89.73 38.11
CA ALA A 285 -5.25 -89.15 37.11
C ALA A 285 -5.97 -88.45 35.95
N ALA A 286 -7.18 -88.88 35.60
CA ALA A 286 -7.99 -88.24 34.55
C ALA A 286 -8.58 -86.91 35.04
N ILE A 287 -8.87 -86.82 36.34
CA ILE A 287 -9.46 -85.63 36.97
C ILE A 287 -8.51 -84.44 36.85
N GLN A 288 -7.19 -84.63 36.99
CA GLN A 288 -6.23 -83.54 36.98
C GLN A 288 -6.01 -82.92 35.58
N ASP A 289 -5.96 -83.75 34.53
CA ASP A 289 -5.89 -83.29 33.12
C ASP A 289 -7.20 -82.63 32.68
N LEU A 290 -8.35 -83.12 33.15
CA LEU A 290 -9.66 -82.51 32.93
C LEU A 290 -9.85 -81.21 33.72
N LEU A 291 -9.30 -81.12 34.95
CA LEU A 291 -9.32 -79.90 35.75
C LEU A 291 -8.46 -78.82 35.10
N ASP A 292 -7.29 -79.17 34.57
CA ASP A 292 -6.44 -78.27 33.78
C ASP A 292 -7.17 -77.79 32.52
N ARG A 293 -7.89 -78.69 31.84
CA ARG A 293 -8.70 -78.34 30.66
C ARG A 293 -9.90 -77.46 31.03
N TYR A 294 -10.53 -77.68 32.18
CA TYR A 294 -11.61 -76.84 32.72
C TYR A 294 -11.11 -75.43 33.13
N ILE A 295 -9.95 -75.34 33.79
CA ILE A 295 -9.30 -74.07 34.15
C ILE A 295 -8.89 -73.30 32.88
N TRP A 296 -8.37 -73.99 31.86
CA TRP A 296 -8.06 -73.38 30.56
C TRP A 296 -9.30 -72.81 29.85
N THR A 297 -10.40 -73.57 29.82
CA THR A 297 -11.66 -73.12 29.19
C THR A 297 -12.30 -71.93 29.90
N THR A 298 -12.01 -71.73 31.19
CA THR A 298 -12.55 -70.61 31.97
C THR A 298 -11.69 -69.35 31.85
N PHE A 299 -10.37 -69.46 31.61
CA PHE A 299 -9.45 -68.33 31.76
C PHE A 299 -9.02 -67.58 30.49
N THR A 300 -8.97 -68.14 29.27
CA THR A 300 -8.32 -67.41 28.15
C THR A 300 -8.95 -67.58 26.75
N ILE A 301 -8.99 -66.47 26.00
CA ILE A 301 -9.24 -66.39 24.54
C ILE A 301 -7.90 -66.47 23.76
N VAL A 302 -6.75 -66.58 24.45
CA VAL A 302 -5.43 -66.46 23.82
C VAL A 302 -4.90 -67.82 23.38
N LEU A 303 -4.67 -67.89 22.06
CA LEU A 303 -3.91 -68.86 21.26
C LEU A 303 -3.27 -70.06 21.99
N PRO A 304 -3.44 -71.31 21.46
CA PRO A 304 -2.80 -72.50 21.98
C PRO A 304 -1.31 -72.51 21.59
N TRP A 305 -0.50 -71.71 22.28
CA TRP A 305 0.97 -71.79 22.18
C TRP A 305 1.46 -72.92 23.10
N GLN A 306 1.29 -74.16 22.63
CA GLN A 306 1.88 -75.32 23.28
C GLN A 306 3.40 -75.36 23.08
N LYS A 307 4.12 -75.59 24.18
CA LYS A 307 5.51 -76.06 24.29
C LYS A 307 6.58 -75.18 23.62
N ARG A 308 6.80 -73.96 24.12
CA ARG A 308 8.09 -73.27 23.92
C ARG A 308 8.55 -72.55 25.19
N LYS A 309 9.76 -72.93 25.68
CA LYS A 309 10.54 -72.37 26.80
C LYS A 309 9.70 -71.81 27.97
N GLN A 310 9.69 -72.54 29.09
CA GLN A 310 9.08 -72.21 30.39
C GLN A 310 9.29 -70.75 30.86
N ARG A 311 10.39 -70.11 30.42
CA ARG A 311 10.77 -68.71 30.70
C ARG A 311 9.86 -67.66 30.02
N LEU A 312 9.56 -67.83 28.72
CA LEU A 312 8.66 -66.91 28.00
C LEU A 312 7.22 -67.08 28.49
N HIS A 313 6.83 -68.30 28.84
CA HIS A 313 5.49 -68.62 29.32
C HIS A 313 5.13 -67.87 30.62
N GLN A 314 6.04 -67.73 31.58
CA GLN A 314 5.80 -66.97 32.81
C GLN A 314 5.64 -65.46 32.56
N LEU A 315 6.44 -64.90 31.65
CA LEU A 315 6.28 -63.50 31.25
C LEU A 315 4.96 -63.28 30.51
N PHE A 316 4.60 -64.17 29.58
CA PHE A 316 3.30 -64.11 28.90
C PHE A 316 2.13 -64.28 29.86
N HIS A 317 2.24 -65.11 30.89
CA HIS A 317 1.21 -65.26 31.91
C HIS A 317 1.02 -63.96 32.72
N PHE A 318 2.11 -63.29 33.12
CA PHE A 318 2.05 -61.98 33.78
C PHE A 318 1.43 -60.91 32.87
N MET A 319 1.86 -60.84 31.60
CA MET A 319 1.29 -59.90 30.62
C MET A 319 -0.16 -60.20 30.24
N SER A 320 -0.61 -61.45 30.43
CA SER A 320 -2.00 -61.86 30.20
C SER A 320 -2.95 -61.48 31.34
N HIS A 321 -2.45 -60.82 32.40
CA HIS A 321 -3.32 -60.29 33.44
C HIS A 321 -4.33 -59.29 32.83
N PRO A 322 -5.63 -59.40 33.17
CA PRO A 322 -6.69 -58.64 32.50
C PRO A 322 -6.42 -57.14 32.44
N ILE A 323 -5.94 -56.54 33.53
CA ILE A 323 -5.63 -55.10 33.61
C ILE A 323 -4.55 -54.67 32.60
N VAL A 324 -3.49 -55.47 32.44
CA VAL A 324 -2.37 -55.16 31.54
C VAL A 324 -2.81 -55.30 30.08
N VAL A 325 -3.57 -56.36 29.77
CA VAL A 325 -4.18 -56.53 28.44
C VAL A 325 -5.14 -55.40 28.13
N TYR A 326 -5.92 -54.92 29.11
CA TYR A 326 -6.81 -53.78 28.92
C TYR A 326 -6.05 -52.49 28.61
N CYS A 327 -4.96 -52.17 29.32
CA CYS A 327 -4.14 -50.99 29.00
C CYS A 327 -3.61 -51.03 27.56
N LEU A 328 -3.18 -52.21 27.09
CA LEU A 328 -2.69 -52.38 25.71
C LEU A 328 -3.81 -52.19 24.68
N VAL A 329 -4.91 -52.92 24.82
CA VAL A 329 -6.02 -52.92 23.84
C VAL A 329 -6.70 -51.55 23.80
N VAL A 330 -6.98 -50.95 24.96
CA VAL A 330 -7.56 -49.61 25.07
C VAL A 330 -6.60 -48.55 24.53
N GLY A 331 -5.32 -48.64 24.89
CA GLY A 331 -4.31 -47.68 24.44
C GLY A 331 -4.15 -47.69 22.91
N VAL A 332 -3.94 -48.86 22.32
CA VAL A 332 -3.75 -48.99 20.86
C VAL A 332 -5.03 -48.63 20.11
N ALA A 333 -6.18 -49.20 20.50
CA ALA A 333 -7.45 -48.90 19.82
C ALA A 333 -7.85 -47.43 19.97
N GLY A 334 -7.63 -46.85 21.16
CA GLY A 334 -7.88 -45.44 21.44
C GLY A 334 -7.01 -44.51 20.58
N VAL A 335 -5.69 -44.71 20.56
CA VAL A 335 -4.78 -43.92 19.72
C VAL A 335 -5.12 -44.06 18.22
N CYS A 336 -5.36 -45.27 17.73
CA CYS A 336 -5.72 -45.46 16.32
C CYS A 336 -7.04 -44.75 15.96
N MET A 337 -8.06 -44.85 16.83
CA MET A 337 -9.34 -44.19 16.59
C MET A 337 -9.24 -42.66 16.70
N THR A 338 -8.53 -42.11 17.69
CA THR A 338 -8.37 -40.65 17.81
C THR A 338 -7.58 -40.07 16.66
N TYR A 339 -6.50 -40.74 16.22
CA TYR A 339 -5.69 -40.28 15.09
C TYR A 339 -6.46 -40.35 13.77
N GLY A 340 -7.25 -41.42 13.56
CA GLY A 340 -8.12 -41.54 12.40
C GLY A 340 -9.22 -40.49 12.37
N LEU A 341 -9.85 -40.21 13.52
CA LEU A 341 -10.83 -39.13 13.65
C LEU A 341 -10.21 -37.74 13.44
N ALA A 342 -9.01 -37.51 13.98
CA ALA A 342 -8.28 -36.26 13.78
C ALA A 342 -7.99 -36.01 12.30
N TRP A 343 -7.42 -37.02 11.63
CA TRP A 343 -7.12 -36.94 10.21
C TRP A 343 -8.37 -36.71 9.35
N LEU A 344 -9.47 -37.40 9.66
CA LEU A 344 -10.74 -37.23 8.95
C LEU A 344 -11.32 -35.82 9.12
N ILE A 345 -11.32 -35.29 10.35
CA ILE A 345 -11.83 -33.95 10.66
C ILE A 345 -10.93 -32.89 10.00
N GLU A 346 -9.62 -33.02 10.08
CA GLU A 346 -8.66 -32.09 9.48
C GLU A 346 -8.78 -32.07 7.95
N SER A 347 -8.87 -33.24 7.30
CA SER A 347 -9.04 -33.33 5.86
C SER A 347 -10.32 -32.65 5.37
N LYS A 348 -11.44 -32.87 6.09
CA LYS A 348 -12.72 -32.25 5.73
C LYS A 348 -12.77 -30.76 6.06
N SER A 349 -12.21 -30.35 7.19
CA SER A 349 -12.17 -28.93 7.56
C SER A 349 -11.34 -28.14 6.55
N GLN A 350 -10.14 -28.61 6.18
CA GLN A 350 -9.31 -27.94 5.17
C GLN A 350 -10.01 -27.80 3.81
N GLN A 351 -10.72 -28.82 3.36
CA GLN A 351 -11.47 -28.76 2.10
C GLN A 351 -12.54 -27.67 2.12
N VAL A 352 -13.33 -27.62 3.19
CA VAL A 352 -14.43 -26.67 3.36
C VAL A 352 -13.91 -25.24 3.56
N TYR A 353 -12.83 -25.08 4.32
CA TYR A 353 -12.18 -23.78 4.52
C TYR A 353 -11.54 -23.25 3.24
N ALA A 354 -10.93 -24.10 2.41
CA ALA A 354 -10.37 -23.67 1.12
C ALA A 354 -11.47 -23.11 0.19
N GLU A 355 -12.64 -23.77 0.12
CA GLU A 355 -13.77 -23.25 -0.65
C GLU A 355 -14.27 -21.91 -0.08
N PHE A 356 -14.36 -21.80 1.25
CA PHE A 356 -14.71 -20.54 1.91
C PHE A 356 -13.74 -19.41 1.55
N VAL A 357 -12.42 -19.65 1.61
CA VAL A 357 -11.39 -18.65 1.27
C VAL A 357 -11.54 -18.18 -0.18
N THR A 358 -11.85 -19.08 -1.12
CA THR A 358 -12.09 -18.67 -2.52
C THR A 358 -13.34 -17.78 -2.67
N LYS A 359 -14.43 -18.08 -1.95
CA LYS A 359 -15.64 -17.26 -1.93
C LYS A 359 -15.39 -15.91 -1.25
N LEU A 360 -14.62 -15.89 -0.17
CA LEU A 360 -14.20 -14.67 0.53
C LEU A 360 -13.41 -13.76 -0.41
N GLN A 361 -12.42 -14.30 -1.11
CA GLN A 361 -11.62 -13.54 -2.07
C GLN A 361 -12.47 -12.97 -3.22
N ALA A 362 -13.33 -13.79 -3.83
CA ALA A 362 -14.21 -13.33 -4.91
C ALA A 362 -15.16 -12.23 -4.44
N TRP A 363 -15.74 -12.40 -3.25
CA TRP A 363 -16.58 -11.38 -2.62
C TRP A 363 -15.81 -10.09 -2.34
N THR A 364 -14.59 -10.17 -1.79
CA THR A 364 -13.77 -8.98 -1.53
C THR A 364 -13.44 -8.22 -2.80
N VAL A 365 -13.06 -8.90 -3.88
CA VAL A 365 -12.81 -8.23 -5.16
C VAL A 365 -14.07 -7.54 -5.68
N ASN A 366 -15.23 -8.21 -5.61
CA ASN A 366 -16.49 -7.62 -6.06
C ASN A 366 -16.92 -6.41 -5.20
N ALA A 367 -16.80 -6.52 -3.88
CA ALA A 367 -17.14 -5.47 -2.91
C ALA A 367 -16.24 -4.23 -3.03
N THR A 368 -15.03 -4.40 -3.57
CA THR A 368 -14.05 -3.31 -3.71
C THR A 368 -13.98 -2.71 -5.12
N ALA A 369 -14.32 -3.48 -6.16
CA ALA A 369 -14.11 -3.10 -7.55
C ALA A 369 -14.85 -1.82 -7.97
N GLU A 370 -16.14 -1.66 -7.63
CA GLU A 370 -16.93 -0.52 -8.13
C GLU A 370 -16.39 0.83 -7.63
N TRP A 371 -16.18 0.98 -6.32
CA TRP A 371 -15.71 2.25 -5.78
C TRP A 371 -14.24 2.50 -6.08
N THR A 372 -13.42 1.44 -6.15
CA THR A 372 -12.00 1.58 -6.53
C THR A 372 -11.87 2.08 -7.96
N SER A 373 -12.61 1.48 -8.91
CA SER A 373 -12.64 1.92 -10.30
C SER A 373 -13.23 3.32 -10.43
N THR A 374 -14.27 3.64 -9.66
CA THR A 374 -14.90 4.96 -9.67
C THR A 374 -13.94 6.03 -9.18
N ALA A 375 -13.26 5.82 -8.06
CA ALA A 375 -12.28 6.74 -7.51
C ALA A 375 -11.13 6.98 -8.51
N SER A 376 -10.59 5.91 -9.10
CA SER A 376 -9.53 6.01 -10.12
C SER A 376 -9.96 6.85 -11.33
N HIS A 377 -11.16 6.62 -11.86
CA HIS A 377 -11.69 7.41 -12.98
C HIS A 377 -11.89 8.88 -12.58
N GLN A 378 -12.37 9.16 -11.37
CA GLN A 378 -12.53 10.53 -10.88
C GLN A 378 -11.17 11.25 -10.75
N PHE A 379 -10.14 10.57 -10.23
CA PHE A 379 -8.79 11.15 -10.18
C PHE A 379 -8.22 11.42 -11.58
N ALA A 380 -8.43 10.53 -12.54
CA ALA A 380 -8.05 10.74 -13.93
C ALA A 380 -8.76 11.97 -14.53
N SER A 381 -10.07 12.12 -14.27
CA SER A 381 -10.84 13.31 -14.68
C SER A 381 -10.31 14.60 -14.05
N ILE A 382 -9.98 14.60 -12.75
CA ILE A 382 -9.41 15.78 -12.08
C ILE A 382 -8.05 16.13 -12.67
N ASN A 383 -7.19 15.14 -12.95
CA ASN A 383 -5.91 15.36 -13.62
C ASN A 383 -6.07 15.88 -15.05
N GLY A 384 -7.09 15.42 -15.78
CA GLY A 384 -7.49 15.97 -17.07
C GLY A 384 -7.87 17.44 -16.98
N TRP A 385 -8.73 17.79 -16.02
CA TRP A 385 -9.11 19.18 -15.76
C TRP A 385 -7.92 20.05 -15.32
N LEU A 386 -7.00 19.54 -14.50
CA LEU A 386 -5.78 20.25 -14.14
C LEU A 386 -4.90 20.49 -15.37
N ASN A 387 -4.86 19.54 -16.31
CA ASN A 387 -4.13 19.70 -17.56
C ASN A 387 -4.74 20.77 -18.47
N GLU A 388 -6.07 20.78 -18.60
CA GLU A 388 -6.79 21.82 -19.33
C GLU A 388 -6.60 23.19 -18.67
N THR A 389 -6.72 23.25 -17.35
CA THR A 389 -6.50 24.49 -16.56
C THR A 389 -5.07 24.99 -16.75
N GLU A 390 -4.06 24.14 -16.68
CA GLU A 390 -2.66 24.51 -16.93
C GLU A 390 -2.47 25.05 -18.35
N SER A 391 -3.03 24.37 -19.36
CA SER A 391 -2.92 24.80 -20.75
C SER A 391 -3.62 26.14 -20.98
N ASP A 392 -4.77 26.34 -20.35
CA ASP A 392 -5.56 27.56 -20.46
C ASP A 392 -4.86 28.75 -19.79
N LEU A 393 -4.29 28.53 -18.60
CA LEU A 393 -3.52 29.52 -17.84
C LEU A 393 -2.23 29.92 -18.59
N ASN A 394 -1.56 28.96 -19.23
CA ASN A 394 -0.37 29.20 -20.05
C ASN A 394 -0.65 29.92 -21.37
N SER A 395 -1.79 29.63 -22.01
CA SER A 395 -2.16 30.22 -23.30
C SER A 395 -2.83 31.60 -23.17
N HIS A 396 -3.64 31.82 -22.14
CA HIS A 396 -4.32 33.09 -21.92
C HIS A 396 -3.57 33.99 -20.95
N ALA A 397 -3.49 33.63 -19.66
CA ALA A 397 -2.97 34.51 -18.62
C ALA A 397 -1.46 34.79 -18.77
N PHE A 398 -0.64 33.76 -18.93
CA PHE A 398 0.79 33.92 -19.22
C PHE A 398 1.07 34.20 -20.71
N GLY A 399 0.12 33.92 -21.59
CA GLY A 399 0.22 34.24 -23.01
C GLY A 399 0.36 35.74 -23.28
N ILE A 400 -0.25 36.59 -22.45
CA ILE A 400 -0.11 38.05 -22.57
C ILE A 400 1.31 38.50 -22.25
N ILE A 401 1.94 37.93 -21.23
CA ILE A 401 3.34 38.24 -20.89
C ILE A 401 4.24 37.89 -22.09
N LYS A 402 4.01 36.71 -22.67
CA LYS A 402 4.72 36.26 -23.87
C LYS A 402 4.53 37.20 -25.05
N SER A 403 3.28 37.49 -25.42
CA SER A 403 2.95 38.38 -26.54
C SER A 403 3.54 39.77 -26.34
N SER A 404 3.48 40.28 -25.11
CA SER A 404 3.96 41.60 -24.78
C SER A 404 5.48 41.73 -24.85
N ALA A 405 6.20 40.72 -24.35
CA ALA A 405 7.64 40.68 -24.43
C ALA A 405 8.12 40.65 -25.89
N LEU A 406 7.43 39.90 -26.76
CA LEU A 406 7.70 39.88 -28.20
C LEU A 406 7.41 41.23 -28.87
N THR A 407 6.28 41.87 -28.58
CA THR A 407 5.95 43.20 -29.13
C THR A 407 6.98 44.26 -28.72
N ILE A 408 7.45 44.24 -27.47
CA ILE A 408 8.48 45.18 -27.00
C ILE A 408 9.82 44.87 -27.68
N ASN A 409 10.17 43.59 -27.84
CA ASN A 409 11.37 43.16 -28.55
C ASN A 409 11.40 43.67 -30.00
N ASP A 410 10.27 43.55 -30.72
CA ASP A 410 10.15 44.05 -32.10
C ASP A 410 10.25 45.59 -32.17
N THR A 411 9.63 46.28 -31.21
CA THR A 411 9.68 47.75 -31.11
C THR A 411 11.11 48.23 -30.86
N LEU A 412 11.83 47.55 -29.98
CA LEU A 412 13.20 47.87 -29.60
C LEU A 412 14.16 47.68 -30.79
N SER A 413 13.96 46.64 -31.58
CA SER A 413 14.69 46.39 -32.82
C SER A 413 14.52 47.54 -33.84
N ASN A 414 13.29 48.04 -34.01
CA ASN A 414 13.01 49.20 -34.87
C ASN A 414 13.68 50.50 -34.36
N VAL A 415 13.74 50.71 -33.04
CA VAL A 415 14.43 51.87 -32.45
C VAL A 415 15.94 51.80 -32.74
N VAL A 416 16.56 50.63 -32.65
CA VAL A 416 17.97 50.42 -33.00
C VAL A 416 18.24 50.79 -34.46
N GLU A 417 17.34 50.43 -35.38
CA GLU A 417 17.45 50.77 -36.80
C GLU A 417 17.34 52.28 -37.07
N GLN A 418 16.44 52.98 -36.36
CA GLN A 418 16.30 54.43 -36.47
C GLN A 418 17.54 55.18 -35.98
N ILE A 419 18.17 54.72 -34.88
CA ILE A 419 19.41 55.33 -34.35
C ILE A 419 20.54 55.22 -35.37
N HIS A 420 20.70 54.05 -36.01
CA HIS A 420 21.70 53.87 -37.08
C HIS A 420 21.47 54.82 -38.25
N THR A 421 20.22 54.93 -38.71
CA THR A 421 19.83 55.79 -39.84
C THR A 421 20.07 57.27 -39.52
N LEU A 422 19.78 57.69 -38.29
CA LEU A 422 19.99 59.08 -37.85
C LEU A 422 21.47 59.44 -37.83
N ILE A 423 22.35 58.57 -37.31
CA ILE A 423 23.80 58.81 -37.32
C ILE A 423 24.32 58.96 -38.74
N GLN A 424 23.87 58.09 -39.65
CA GLN A 424 24.21 58.17 -41.07
C GLN A 424 23.69 59.46 -41.72
N THR A 425 22.51 59.94 -41.33
CA THR A 425 21.92 61.15 -41.90
C THR A 425 22.63 62.42 -41.44
N VAL A 426 23.01 62.50 -40.15
CA VAL A 426 23.58 63.71 -39.55
C VAL A 426 25.11 63.78 -39.72
N LEU A 427 25.78 62.64 -39.63
CA LEU A 427 27.24 62.55 -39.63
C LEU A 427 27.78 61.83 -40.88
N GLY A 428 26.92 61.41 -41.80
CA GLY A 428 27.29 60.71 -43.02
C GLY A 428 28.36 61.45 -43.83
N GLY A 429 29.46 60.76 -44.13
CA GLY A 429 30.57 61.31 -44.89
C GLY A 429 31.46 62.30 -44.12
N THR A 430 31.25 62.47 -42.82
CA THR A 430 32.11 63.29 -41.95
C THR A 430 33.16 62.43 -41.25
N LEU A 431 34.28 63.04 -40.83
CA LEU A 431 35.33 62.37 -40.04
C LEU A 431 34.84 61.88 -38.66
N LEU A 432 33.63 62.28 -38.25
CA LEU A 432 33.01 61.96 -36.97
C LEU A 432 31.97 60.83 -37.06
N GLU A 433 31.69 60.29 -38.26
CA GLU A 433 30.71 59.21 -38.45
C GLU A 433 31.11 57.93 -37.73
N THR A 434 32.32 57.43 -37.98
CA THR A 434 32.83 56.17 -37.40
C THR A 434 32.97 56.24 -35.88
N PRO A 435 33.60 57.29 -35.30
CA PRO A 435 33.68 57.40 -33.85
C PRO A 435 32.31 57.56 -33.17
N ALA A 436 31.34 58.22 -33.81
CA ALA A 436 29.98 58.33 -33.28
C ALA A 436 29.25 56.98 -33.31
N LYS A 437 29.36 56.22 -34.41
CA LYS A 437 28.79 54.88 -34.51
C LYS A 437 29.36 53.93 -33.45
N GLU A 438 30.68 53.88 -33.29
CA GLU A 438 31.33 53.00 -32.31
C GLU A 438 30.95 53.38 -30.87
N LEU A 439 30.88 54.67 -30.56
CA LEU A 439 30.47 55.16 -29.24
C LEU A 439 29.01 54.82 -28.94
N THR A 440 28.11 55.03 -29.91
CA THR A 440 26.68 54.71 -29.77
C THR A 440 26.47 53.20 -29.69
N GLN A 441 27.20 52.41 -30.47
CA GLN A 441 27.16 50.95 -30.40
C GLN A 441 27.52 50.46 -29.00
N CYS A 442 28.68 50.88 -28.48
CA CYS A 442 29.21 50.42 -27.19
C CYS A 442 28.38 50.89 -26.00
N LEU A 443 27.95 52.15 -25.99
CA LEU A 443 27.32 52.72 -24.81
C LEU A 443 25.79 52.52 -24.78
N LEU A 444 25.13 52.37 -25.92
CA LEU A 444 23.67 52.32 -26.00
C LEU A 444 23.14 51.03 -26.64
N LEU A 445 23.62 50.65 -27.83
CA LEU A 445 23.03 49.51 -28.56
C LEU A 445 23.31 48.17 -27.89
N THR A 446 24.53 47.92 -27.37
CA THR A 446 24.81 46.69 -26.62
C THR A 446 23.90 46.54 -25.39
N LYS A 447 23.42 47.63 -24.79
CA LYS A 447 22.47 47.56 -23.67
C LYS A 447 21.07 47.19 -24.14
N ILE A 448 20.68 47.73 -25.29
CA ILE A 448 19.43 47.40 -25.95
C ILE A 448 19.40 45.91 -26.34
N GLU A 449 20.46 45.39 -26.96
CA GLU A 449 20.60 43.97 -27.33
C GLU A 449 20.44 43.05 -26.12
N ASN A 450 21.00 43.43 -24.95
CA ASN A 450 20.83 42.66 -23.71
C ASN A 450 19.38 42.69 -23.19
N ILE A 451 18.64 43.79 -23.42
CA ILE A 451 17.22 43.89 -23.07
C ILE A 451 16.39 43.02 -24.02
N GLU A 452 16.70 43.00 -25.32
CA GLU A 452 16.07 42.12 -26.32
C GLU A 452 16.23 40.63 -25.94
N GLN A 453 17.43 40.23 -25.53
CA GLN A 453 17.69 38.87 -25.02
C GLN A 453 16.88 38.58 -23.76
N GLY A 454 16.79 39.54 -22.83
CA GLY A 454 15.97 39.41 -21.62
C GLY A 454 14.48 39.24 -21.93
N LEU A 455 13.93 40.02 -22.87
CA LEU A 455 12.54 39.92 -23.31
C LEU A 455 12.26 38.58 -24.00
N THR A 456 13.19 38.10 -24.83
CA THR A 456 13.11 36.78 -25.46
C THR A 456 13.11 35.66 -24.41
N TRP A 457 13.94 35.79 -23.37
CA TRP A 457 13.95 34.85 -22.25
C TRP A 457 12.63 34.85 -21.48
N ILE A 458 12.08 36.04 -21.17
CA ILE A 458 10.78 36.19 -20.50
C ILE A 458 9.67 35.52 -21.32
N ALA A 459 9.64 35.76 -22.64
CA ALA A 459 8.67 35.15 -23.55
C ALA A 459 8.75 33.61 -23.62
N GLY A 460 9.96 33.05 -23.45
CA GLY A 460 10.19 31.60 -23.45
C GLY A 460 9.92 30.91 -22.12
N HIS A 461 9.94 31.64 -21.01
CA HIS A 461 9.82 31.09 -19.64
C HIS A 461 8.55 31.55 -18.90
N SER A 462 7.66 32.30 -19.56
CA SER A 462 6.36 32.67 -19.01
C SER A 462 5.36 31.50 -19.11
N TYR A 463 5.52 30.50 -18.24
CA TYR A 463 4.57 29.40 -18.08
C TYR A 463 4.54 28.90 -16.62
N VAL A 464 3.45 28.24 -16.25
CA VAL A 464 3.24 27.57 -14.97
C VAL A 464 3.00 26.07 -15.21
N ARG A 465 3.38 25.26 -14.23
CA ARG A 465 3.03 23.83 -14.17
C ARG A 465 2.21 23.57 -12.93
N LEU A 466 1.04 22.97 -13.09
CA LEU A 466 0.19 22.60 -11.96
C LEU A 466 0.58 21.20 -11.48
N THR A 467 0.63 21.00 -10.17
CA THR A 467 0.87 19.68 -9.59
C THR A 467 -0.30 18.76 -9.91
N ARG A 468 -0.03 17.55 -10.39
CA ARG A 468 -1.05 16.52 -10.61
C ARG A 468 -1.29 15.73 -9.34
N ILE A 469 -2.49 15.20 -9.22
CA ILE A 469 -2.88 14.31 -8.13
C ILE A 469 -2.35 12.92 -8.47
N ASP A 470 -1.23 12.56 -7.84
CA ASP A 470 -0.71 11.19 -7.83
C ASP A 470 -1.00 10.58 -6.46
N VAL A 471 -1.96 9.65 -6.42
CA VAL A 471 -2.36 8.97 -5.18
C VAL A 471 -2.04 7.49 -5.32
N PRO A 472 -0.77 7.07 -5.08
CA PRO A 472 -0.40 5.66 -5.13
C PRO A 472 -1.20 4.82 -4.12
N GLN A 473 -1.71 5.44 -3.05
CA GLN A 473 -2.56 4.78 -2.04
C GLN A 473 -3.97 4.43 -2.55
N PHE A 474 -4.44 5.11 -3.60
CA PHE A 474 -5.73 4.85 -4.25
C PHE A 474 -5.56 4.17 -5.61
N ASP A 475 -4.36 3.69 -5.91
CA ASP A 475 -4.21 2.80 -7.04
C ASP A 475 -5.05 1.56 -6.77
N ALA A 476 -5.94 1.27 -7.70
CA ALA A 476 -6.80 0.10 -7.65
C ALA A 476 -5.99 -1.19 -7.45
N LEU A 477 -4.77 -1.18 -7.98
CA LEU A 477 -3.82 -2.27 -7.91
C LEU A 477 -3.21 -2.46 -6.51
N LEU A 478 -3.23 -1.45 -5.64
CA LEU A 478 -2.66 -1.49 -4.28
C LEU A 478 -3.73 -1.59 -3.20
N MET A 479 -4.88 -0.93 -3.38
CA MET A 479 -5.95 -0.89 -2.40
C MET A 479 -6.70 -2.22 -2.30
N GLY A 480 -6.95 -2.88 -3.44
CA GLY A 480 -7.57 -4.21 -3.49
C GLY A 480 -6.79 -5.24 -2.66
N PRO A 481 -5.49 -5.45 -2.91
CA PRO A 481 -4.68 -6.38 -2.11
C PRO A 481 -4.55 -6.00 -0.64
N ALA A 482 -4.42 -4.70 -0.31
CA ALA A 482 -4.32 -4.26 1.08
C ALA A 482 -5.61 -4.53 1.87
N MET A 483 -6.75 -4.25 1.26
CA MET A 483 -8.07 -4.50 1.84
C MET A 483 -8.37 -5.99 1.89
N GLN A 484 -7.93 -6.76 0.91
CA GLN A 484 -8.02 -8.21 0.92
C GLN A 484 -7.24 -8.82 2.09
N ASN A 485 -6.01 -8.36 2.31
CA ASN A 485 -5.20 -8.82 3.44
C ASN A 485 -5.83 -8.47 4.79
N SER A 486 -6.38 -7.26 4.95
CA SER A 486 -7.02 -6.85 6.20
C SER A 486 -8.32 -7.64 6.49
N ILE A 487 -9.14 -7.87 5.46
CA ILE A 487 -10.36 -8.70 5.55
C ILE A 487 -9.99 -10.13 5.90
N GLN A 488 -9.00 -10.71 5.23
CA GLN A 488 -8.59 -12.09 5.45
C GLN A 488 -8.00 -12.31 6.86
N GLN A 489 -7.32 -11.30 7.41
CA GLN A 489 -6.87 -11.32 8.81
C GLN A 489 -8.03 -11.28 9.81
N HIS A 490 -9.09 -10.52 9.54
CA HIS A 490 -10.26 -10.43 10.43
C HIS A 490 -11.19 -11.64 10.32
N ILE A 491 -11.31 -12.23 9.13
CA ILE A 491 -12.14 -13.41 8.84
C ILE A 491 -11.23 -14.63 8.70
N ASN A 492 -10.32 -14.83 9.65
CA ASN A 492 -9.57 -16.08 9.72
C ASN A 492 -10.40 -17.15 10.42
N MET A 493 -10.77 -18.19 9.67
CA MET A 493 -11.46 -19.38 10.18
C MET A 493 -10.50 -20.55 10.44
N ASP A 494 -9.22 -20.38 10.17
CA ASP A 494 -8.19 -21.43 10.31
C ASP A 494 -7.72 -21.59 11.76
N ASP A 495 -8.66 -21.63 12.71
CA ASP A 495 -8.43 -22.14 14.07
C ASP A 495 -8.49 -23.69 14.08
N SER A 496 -7.97 -24.33 13.03
CA SER A 496 -7.74 -25.78 12.95
C SER A 496 -6.88 -26.29 14.11
N LEU A 497 -6.08 -25.40 14.69
CA LEU A 497 -5.27 -25.56 15.89
C LEU A 497 -6.06 -25.99 17.13
N PHE A 498 -7.26 -25.46 17.38
CA PHE A 498 -8.01 -25.81 18.59
C PHE A 498 -8.74 -27.15 18.47
N ILE A 499 -9.25 -27.46 17.27
CA ILE A 499 -9.81 -28.78 16.96
C ILE A 499 -8.75 -29.86 17.17
N THR A 500 -7.51 -29.61 16.74
CA THR A 500 -6.39 -30.52 16.97
C THR A 500 -5.96 -30.56 18.43
N GLU A 501 -5.99 -29.46 19.19
CA GLU A 501 -5.65 -29.44 20.62
C GLU A 501 -6.52 -30.38 21.46
N GLN A 502 -7.85 -30.35 21.28
CA GLN A 502 -8.74 -31.21 22.06
C GLN A 502 -8.55 -32.70 21.71
N LEU A 503 -8.38 -33.02 20.43
CA LEU A 503 -8.10 -34.41 20.02
C LEU A 503 -6.69 -34.86 20.43
N ASN A 504 -5.73 -33.94 20.50
CA ASN A 504 -4.38 -34.20 20.99
C ASN A 504 -4.38 -34.48 22.50
N SER A 505 -5.22 -33.78 23.27
CA SER A 505 -5.44 -34.06 24.70
C SER A 505 -5.96 -35.50 24.90
N LEU A 506 -6.95 -35.92 24.10
CA LEU A 506 -7.46 -37.30 24.14
C LEU A 506 -6.41 -38.33 23.70
N THR A 507 -5.62 -37.99 22.68
CA THR A 507 -4.52 -38.83 22.19
C THR A 507 -3.42 -39.00 23.24
N SER A 508 -3.10 -37.93 23.98
CA SER A 508 -2.18 -37.97 25.12
C SER A 508 -2.67 -38.90 26.21
N PHE A 509 -3.96 -38.85 26.57
CA PHE A 509 -4.55 -39.76 27.55
C PHE A 509 -4.39 -41.24 27.16
N PHE A 510 -4.73 -41.62 25.92
CA PHE A 510 -4.54 -43.00 25.46
C PHE A 510 -3.05 -43.37 25.34
N GLY A 511 -2.19 -42.43 24.99
CA GLY A 511 -0.74 -42.59 24.99
C GLY A 511 -0.17 -42.90 26.38
N MET A 512 -0.68 -42.26 27.43
CA MET A 512 -0.28 -42.57 28.82
C MET A 512 -0.64 -44.00 29.23
N LEU A 513 -1.78 -44.53 28.78
CA LEU A 513 -2.15 -45.93 29.04
C LEU A 513 -1.18 -46.92 28.37
N LEU A 514 -0.72 -46.60 27.17
CA LEU A 514 0.27 -47.38 26.44
C LEU A 514 1.66 -47.28 27.12
N TYR A 515 2.02 -46.10 27.62
CA TYR A 515 3.22 -45.90 28.42
C TYR A 515 3.20 -46.71 29.73
N LEU A 516 2.07 -46.75 30.44
CA LEU A 516 1.88 -47.59 31.62
C LEU A 516 2.01 -49.09 31.29
N TRP A 517 1.55 -49.51 30.11
CA TRP A 517 1.78 -50.87 29.63
C TRP A 517 3.28 -51.15 29.41
N CYS A 518 4.03 -50.23 28.80
CA CYS A 518 5.49 -50.34 28.63
C CYS A 518 6.23 -50.44 29.98
N ILE A 519 5.83 -49.64 30.98
CA ILE A 519 6.40 -49.75 32.34
C ILE A 519 6.13 -51.13 32.92
N SER A 520 4.89 -51.61 32.79
CA SER A 520 4.50 -52.95 33.28
C SER A 520 5.30 -54.05 32.58
N LEU A 521 5.60 -53.88 31.29
CA LEU A 521 6.48 -54.74 30.52
C LEU A 521 7.91 -54.76 31.06
N CYS A 522 8.50 -53.59 31.27
CA CYS A 522 9.85 -53.44 31.83
C CYS A 522 9.97 -54.07 33.23
N ILE A 523 9.00 -53.85 34.11
CA ILE A 523 8.96 -54.47 35.44
C ILE A 523 8.89 -56.00 35.33
N GLY A 524 8.02 -56.51 34.45
CA GLY A 524 7.91 -57.95 34.19
C GLY A 524 9.22 -58.58 33.70
N ILE A 525 9.93 -57.89 32.79
CA ILE A 525 11.26 -58.30 32.33
C ILE A 525 12.29 -58.24 33.46
N GLY A 526 12.28 -57.19 34.29
CA GLY A 526 13.19 -57.04 35.43
C GLY A 526 13.07 -58.16 36.46
N PHE A 527 11.84 -58.59 36.77
CA PHE A 527 11.61 -59.75 37.63
C PHE A 527 12.16 -61.05 37.03
N GLN A 528 12.01 -61.25 35.71
CA GLN A 528 12.56 -62.40 35.01
C GLN A 528 14.10 -62.41 35.04
N ILE A 529 14.76 -61.25 34.86
CA ILE A 529 16.22 -61.12 34.93
C ILE A 529 16.72 -61.38 36.36
N LYS A 530 16.04 -60.84 37.39
CA LYS A 530 16.40 -61.10 38.79
C LYS A 530 16.30 -62.59 39.13
N TYR A 531 15.24 -63.25 38.69
CA TYR A 531 15.06 -64.68 38.87
C TYR A 531 16.17 -65.49 38.18
N TYR A 532 16.57 -65.08 36.96
CA TYR A 532 17.68 -65.68 36.22
C TYR A 532 19.00 -65.66 37.00
N PHE A 533 19.39 -64.50 37.52
CA PHE A 533 20.66 -64.36 38.26
C PHE A 533 20.68 -65.07 39.62
N PHE A 534 19.53 -65.20 40.28
CA PHE A 534 19.45 -65.84 41.60
C PHE A 534 19.40 -67.37 41.54
N VAL A 535 18.76 -67.94 40.52
CA VAL A 535 18.66 -69.40 40.33
C VAL A 535 19.96 -69.99 39.79
N ASP A 536 20.66 -69.32 38.87
CA ASP A 536 21.98 -69.80 38.41
C ASP A 536 23.03 -69.79 39.53
N ARG A 537 22.94 -68.87 40.51
CA ARG A 537 23.83 -68.87 41.69
C ARG A 537 23.59 -70.05 42.63
N GLN A 538 22.37 -70.60 42.71
CA GLN A 538 22.10 -71.77 43.55
C GLN A 538 22.66 -73.06 42.97
N HIS A 539 22.89 -73.13 41.65
CA HIS A 539 23.54 -74.28 41.01
C HIS A 539 25.08 -74.26 41.08
N VAL A 540 25.69 -73.19 41.59
CA VAL A 540 27.16 -73.07 41.75
C VAL A 540 27.60 -73.23 43.21
N LEU A 541 26.66 -73.31 44.16
CA LEU A 541 26.92 -73.49 45.61
C LEU A 541 26.48 -74.86 46.16
N VAL A 542 26.17 -75.81 45.27
CA VAL A 542 26.02 -77.25 45.56
C VAL A 542 27.06 -77.98 44.73
#